data_AF-R1EP33-F1
#
_entry.id   AF-R1EP33-F1
#
_cell.length_a   1.000
_cell.length_b   1.000
_cell.length_c   1.000
_cell.angle_alpha   90.00
_cell.angle_beta   90.00
_cell.angle_gamma   90.00
#
_symmetry.space_group_name_H-M   'P 1'
#
loop_
_entity.id
_entity.type
_entity.pdbx_description
1 polymer ?
#
loop_
_entity_poly.entity_id
_entity_poly.type
_entity_poly.pdbx_seq_one_letter_code
_entity_poly.pdbx_strand_id
1 'polypeptide(L)'
;MGAVYSYLFGESPFDASWPAYEEKMRAEGLSNAAIAAFKYNFKMLTSGANLMIPGESIQPVESLPDYASLTTEYWLVDPVHLRTTGGLGTGMGLEKAKSLLDLKEGRNFLDFIALQAADGFPS
;
A
#
# COMPACT_ATOMS: atom_id res chain seq x y z
N MET A 1 -1.64 8.86 -29.65
CA MET A 1 -1.55 8.07 -30.91
C MET A 1 -1.03 6.63 -30.64
N GLY A 2 -1.49 5.92 -29.59
CA GLY A 2 -0.82 4.67 -29.15
C GLY A 2 -1.71 3.50 -28.70
N ALA A 3 -3.03 3.68 -28.60
CA ALA A 3 -3.93 2.61 -28.13
C ALA A 3 -4.94 2.12 -29.18
N VAL A 4 -4.98 2.74 -30.37
CA VAL A 4 -6.07 2.53 -31.34
C VAL A 4 -5.78 1.39 -32.33
N TYR A 5 -4.57 0.83 -32.35
CA TYR A 5 -4.17 -0.15 -33.38
C TYR A 5 -4.07 -1.63 -32.93
N SER A 6 -4.26 -1.98 -31.65
CA SER A 6 -4.02 -3.39 -31.22
C SER A 6 -5.22 -4.34 -31.31
N TYR A 7 -6.42 -3.88 -31.69
CA TYR A 7 -7.63 -4.71 -31.64
C TYR A 7 -8.18 -5.09 -33.01
N LEU A 8 -7.34 -5.14 -34.05
CA LEU A 8 -7.82 -5.55 -35.36
C LEU A 8 -8.09 -7.06 -35.46
N PHE A 9 -7.55 -7.92 -34.59
CA PHE A 9 -7.70 -9.40 -34.71
C PHE A 9 -7.56 -10.27 -33.43
N GLY A 10 -7.68 -9.77 -32.19
CA GLY A 10 -7.42 -10.64 -31.03
C GLY A 10 -7.91 -10.15 -29.67
N GLU A 11 -8.09 -11.10 -28.76
CA GLU A 11 -8.44 -10.98 -27.34
C GLU A 11 -7.59 -9.92 -26.60
N SER A 12 -8.16 -9.22 -25.61
CA SER A 12 -7.39 -8.21 -24.87
C SER A 12 -6.28 -8.85 -24.03
N PRO A 13 -5.16 -8.14 -23.77
CA PRO A 13 -4.10 -8.68 -22.91
C PRO A 13 -4.59 -9.10 -21.52
N PHE A 14 -5.63 -8.42 -21.02
CA PHE A 14 -6.34 -8.81 -19.80
C PHE A 14 -7.03 -10.16 -19.96
N ASP A 15 -7.91 -10.28 -20.94
CA ASP A 15 -8.75 -11.47 -21.14
C ASP A 15 -7.88 -12.71 -21.37
N ALA A 16 -6.81 -12.57 -22.16
CA ALA A 16 -5.85 -13.64 -22.45
C ALA A 16 -5.07 -14.13 -21.21
N SER A 17 -4.85 -13.28 -20.20
CA SER A 17 -3.99 -13.61 -19.06
C SER A 17 -4.75 -13.82 -17.75
N TRP A 18 -5.92 -13.20 -17.59
CA TRP A 18 -6.66 -13.17 -16.33
C TRP A 18 -7.02 -14.56 -15.78
N PRO A 19 -7.52 -15.53 -16.59
CA PRO A 19 -7.90 -16.84 -16.08
C PRO A 19 -6.77 -17.54 -15.32
N ALA A 20 -5.54 -17.51 -15.86
CA ALA A 20 -4.37 -18.13 -15.24
C ALA A 20 -3.98 -17.47 -13.91
N TYR A 21 -4.07 -16.13 -13.83
CA TYR A 21 -3.80 -15.42 -12.57
C TYR A 21 -4.88 -15.69 -11.53
N GLU A 22 -6.15 -15.71 -11.93
CA GLU A 22 -7.27 -16.02 -11.03
C GLU A 22 -7.15 -17.43 -10.45
N GLU A 23 -6.88 -18.42 -11.30
CA GLU A 23 -6.67 -19.80 -10.88
C GLU A 23 -5.53 -19.92 -9.87
N LYS A 24 -4.37 -19.31 -10.18
CA LYS A 24 -3.21 -19.33 -9.28
C LYS A 24 -3.52 -18.72 -7.91
N MET A 25 -4.16 -17.56 -7.89
CA MET A 25 -4.50 -16.90 -6.61
C MET A 25 -5.52 -17.68 -5.78
N ARG A 26 -6.48 -18.34 -6.44
CA ARG A 26 -7.45 -19.22 -5.77
C ARG A 26 -6.78 -20.48 -5.22
N ALA A 27 -5.86 -21.08 -5.97
CA ALA A 27 -5.09 -22.24 -5.54
C ALA A 27 -4.21 -21.93 -4.31
N GLU A 28 -3.64 -20.72 -4.23
CA GLU A 28 -2.88 -20.23 -3.07
C GLU A 28 -3.77 -19.75 -1.90
N GLY A 29 -5.10 -19.86 -2.02
CA GLY A 29 -6.04 -19.51 -0.95
C GLY A 29 -6.13 -18.01 -0.65
N LEU A 30 -5.81 -17.13 -1.61
CA LEU A 30 -5.93 -15.69 -1.40
C LEU A 30 -7.39 -15.27 -1.18
N SER A 31 -7.60 -14.22 -0.36
CA SER A 31 -8.93 -13.71 -0.10
C SER A 31 -9.59 -13.14 -1.35
N ASN A 32 -10.92 -13.21 -1.42
CA ASN A 32 -11.69 -12.62 -2.52
C ASN A 32 -11.41 -11.10 -2.68
N ALA A 33 -11.16 -10.40 -1.57
CA ALA A 33 -10.81 -8.97 -1.60
C ALA A 33 -9.45 -8.74 -2.27
N ALA A 34 -8.44 -9.56 -1.97
CA ALA A 34 -7.13 -9.48 -2.60
C ALA A 34 -7.21 -9.79 -4.10
N ILE A 35 -7.95 -10.84 -4.48
CA ILE A 35 -8.18 -11.21 -5.89
C ILE A 35 -8.89 -10.07 -6.64
N ALA A 36 -9.92 -9.47 -6.04
CA ALA A 36 -10.66 -8.36 -6.64
C ALA A 36 -9.79 -7.11 -6.83
N ALA A 37 -8.98 -6.75 -5.82
CA ALA A 37 -8.05 -5.64 -5.89
C ALA A 37 -6.98 -5.88 -6.97
N PHE A 38 -6.43 -7.09 -7.05
CA PHE A 38 -5.46 -7.45 -8.09
C PHE A 38 -6.11 -7.39 -9.49
N LYS A 39 -7.32 -7.93 -9.66
CA LYS A 39 -8.09 -7.88 -10.91
C LYS A 39 -8.27 -6.46 -11.42
N TYR A 40 -8.68 -5.56 -10.53
CA TYR A 40 -8.90 -4.16 -10.86
C TYR A 40 -7.60 -3.50 -11.35
N ASN A 41 -6.51 -3.64 -10.58
CA ASN A 41 -5.22 -3.05 -10.94
C ASN A 41 -4.64 -3.64 -12.23
N PHE A 42 -4.77 -4.96 -12.42
CA PHE A 42 -4.31 -5.63 -13.64
C PHE A 42 -5.10 -5.14 -14.86
N LYS A 43 -6.43 -5.01 -14.74
CA LYS A 43 -7.26 -4.42 -15.81
C LYS A 43 -6.80 -3.01 -16.16
N MET A 44 -6.56 -2.16 -15.16
CA MET A 44 -6.04 -0.79 -15.38
C MET A 44 -4.69 -0.82 -16.09
N LEU A 45 -3.75 -1.65 -15.64
CA LEU A 45 -2.44 -1.81 -16.27
C LEU A 45 -2.53 -2.21 -17.75
N THR A 46 -3.37 -3.19 -18.06
CA THR A 46 -3.54 -3.71 -19.44
C THR A 46 -4.39 -2.83 -20.35
N SER A 47 -5.11 -1.83 -19.79
CA SER A 47 -6.01 -0.97 -20.56
C SER A 47 -5.30 0.07 -21.43
N GLY A 48 -3.99 0.28 -21.22
CA GLY A 48 -3.24 1.37 -21.83
C GLY A 48 -3.49 2.74 -21.18
N ALA A 49 -4.19 2.78 -20.04
CA ALA A 49 -4.34 3.99 -19.24
C ALA A 49 -2.98 4.53 -18.79
N ASN A 50 -2.84 5.86 -18.75
CA ASN A 50 -1.68 6.49 -18.13
C ASN A 50 -1.78 6.33 -16.61
N LEU A 51 -0.86 5.56 -16.02
CA LEU A 51 -0.81 5.31 -14.58
C LEU A 51 0.08 6.32 -13.84
N MET A 52 0.64 7.29 -14.56
CA MET A 52 1.44 8.37 -13.98
C MET A 52 0.56 9.53 -13.56
N ILE A 53 0.99 10.26 -12.54
CA ILE A 53 0.43 11.57 -12.16
C ILE A 53 1.40 12.65 -12.65
N PRO A 54 1.15 13.30 -13.80
CA PRO A 54 2.00 14.39 -14.28
C PRO A 54 2.04 15.56 -13.30
N GLY A 55 3.20 16.23 -13.17
CA GLY A 55 3.32 17.42 -12.32
C GLY A 55 2.35 18.54 -12.70
N GLU A 56 2.04 18.67 -13.99
CA GLU A 56 1.03 19.63 -14.51
C GLU A 56 -0.42 19.28 -14.12
N SER A 57 -0.69 18.04 -13.69
CA SER A 57 -2.03 17.60 -13.27
C SER A 57 -2.34 17.85 -11.79
N ILE A 58 -1.35 18.35 -11.04
CA ILE A 58 -1.45 18.62 -9.60
C ILE A 58 -1.08 20.07 -9.32
N GLN A 59 -1.52 20.58 -8.16
CA GLN A 59 -1.15 21.90 -7.66
C GLN A 59 -0.64 21.77 -6.22
N PRO A 60 0.31 22.63 -5.79
CA PRO A 60 0.75 22.66 -4.41
C PRO A 60 -0.40 22.98 -3.46
N VAL A 61 -0.40 22.36 -2.27
CA VAL A 61 -1.28 22.78 -1.17
C VAL A 61 -0.65 24.02 -0.52
N GLU A 62 -1.38 25.15 -0.53
CA GLU A 62 -0.86 26.45 -0.10
C GLU A 62 -0.70 26.57 1.42
N SER A 63 -1.60 25.95 2.19
CA SER A 63 -1.54 25.99 3.66
C SER A 63 -2.18 24.75 4.29
N LEU A 64 -1.67 24.37 5.45
CA LEU A 64 -2.19 23.31 6.32
C LEU A 64 -2.20 23.83 7.77
N PRO A 65 -3.11 23.36 8.62
CA PRO A 65 -3.08 23.67 10.04
C PRO A 65 -1.82 23.10 10.71
N ASP A 66 -1.22 23.87 11.61
CA ASP A 66 -0.14 23.41 12.48
C ASP A 66 -0.73 22.54 13.60
N TYR A 67 -0.11 21.41 13.89
CA TYR A 67 -0.49 20.57 15.03
C TYR A 67 -0.44 21.36 16.35
N ALA A 68 0.54 22.25 16.52
CA ALA A 68 0.72 23.01 17.75
C ALA A 68 -0.38 24.06 18.01
N SER A 69 -1.16 24.44 16.99
CA SER A 69 -2.28 25.38 17.13
C SER A 69 -3.62 24.70 17.41
N LEU A 70 -3.66 23.35 17.40
CA LEU A 70 -4.85 22.59 17.72
C LEU A 70 -5.11 22.59 19.23
N THR A 71 -6.29 23.02 19.65
CA THR A 71 -6.78 22.87 21.03
C THR A 71 -7.60 21.60 21.14
N THR A 72 -7.14 20.60 21.89
CA THR A 72 -7.80 19.28 21.98
C THR A 72 -8.92 19.28 23.01
N GLU A 73 -10.15 18.89 22.63
CA GLU A 73 -11.26 18.62 23.58
C GLU A 73 -11.92 17.23 23.40
N TYR A 74 -11.45 16.41 22.45
CA TYR A 74 -12.09 15.13 22.14
C TYR A 74 -11.10 13.97 22.26
N TRP A 75 -11.45 13.00 23.09
CA TRP A 75 -10.78 11.72 23.22
C TRP A 75 -11.50 10.68 22.36
N LEU A 76 -10.73 9.83 21.69
CA LEU A 76 -11.28 8.68 20.98
C LEU A 76 -11.56 7.57 22.01
N VAL A 77 -12.81 7.14 22.08
CA VAL A 77 -13.18 5.89 22.77
C VAL A 77 -12.66 4.74 21.92
N ASP A 78 -11.87 3.84 22.50
CA ASP A 78 -11.37 2.60 21.87
C ASP A 78 -10.57 2.79 20.56
N PRO A 79 -9.48 3.57 20.55
CA PRO A 79 -8.67 3.75 19.36
C PRO A 79 -7.95 2.44 18.97
N VAL A 80 -8.02 2.09 17.68
CA VAL A 80 -7.24 0.99 17.10
C VAL A 80 -5.95 1.53 16.48
N HIS A 81 -4.81 1.05 16.96
CA HIS A 81 -3.50 1.38 16.39
C HIS A 81 -3.04 0.30 15.40
N LEU A 82 -2.96 0.63 14.11
CA LEU A 82 -2.43 -0.28 13.08
C LEU A 82 -1.04 0.20 12.59
N ARG A 83 -0.06 -0.70 12.57
CA ARG A 83 1.29 -0.44 12.02
C ARG A 83 1.61 -1.42 10.89
N THR A 84 2.09 -0.90 9.77
CA THR A 84 2.53 -1.71 8.64
C THR A 84 3.97 -2.20 8.85
N THR A 85 4.17 -3.51 8.90
CA THR A 85 5.49 -4.14 9.15
C THR A 85 5.90 -5.14 8.07
N GLY A 86 5.02 -5.45 7.11
CA GLY A 86 5.26 -6.47 6.09
C GLY A 86 6.22 -6.08 4.96
N GLY A 87 6.71 -4.83 4.94
CA GLY A 87 7.64 -4.37 3.91
C GLY A 87 9.02 -5.02 4.06
N LEU A 88 9.48 -5.67 2.99
CA LEU A 88 10.85 -6.17 2.89
C LEU A 88 11.82 -5.01 2.58
N GLY A 89 12.96 -4.97 3.25
CA GLY A 89 13.99 -3.96 3.02
C GLY A 89 14.87 -4.24 1.80
N THR A 90 14.30 -4.72 0.68
CA THR A 90 15.07 -5.20 -0.48
C THR A 90 15.96 -4.13 -1.10
N GLY A 91 15.53 -2.86 -1.09
CA GLY A 91 16.37 -1.72 -1.50
C GLY A 91 17.59 -1.45 -0.60
N MET A 92 17.63 -2.05 0.59
CA MET A 92 18.75 -2.02 1.53
C MET A 92 19.52 -3.36 1.55
N GLY A 93 19.22 -4.28 0.63
CA GLY A 93 19.81 -5.63 0.59
C GLY A 93 19.28 -6.59 1.67
N LEU A 94 18.12 -6.29 2.27
CA LEU A 94 17.54 -7.11 3.33
C LEU A 94 16.52 -8.10 2.75
N GLU A 95 16.61 -9.36 3.18
CA GLU A 95 15.63 -10.41 2.89
C GLU A 95 14.51 -10.51 3.95
N LYS A 96 14.57 -9.66 4.98
CA LYS A 96 13.64 -9.64 6.12
C LYS A 96 12.92 -8.30 6.25
N ALA A 97 11.88 -8.29 7.08
CA ALA A 97 11.13 -7.08 7.41
C ALA A 97 12.05 -6.01 8.00
N LYS A 98 11.91 -4.77 7.52
CA LYS A 98 12.72 -3.63 7.98
C LYS A 98 12.54 -3.34 9.47
N SER A 99 11.40 -3.70 10.05
CA SER A 99 11.11 -3.50 11.47
C SER A 99 11.99 -4.31 12.42
N LEU A 100 12.69 -5.34 11.93
CA LEU A 100 13.59 -6.19 12.72
C LEU A 100 15.04 -5.69 12.76
N LEU A 101 15.32 -4.53 12.14
CA LEU A 101 16.65 -3.93 12.23
C LEU A 101 16.90 -3.40 13.63
N ASP A 102 18.08 -3.72 14.17
CA ASP A 102 18.56 -3.17 15.43
C ASP A 102 18.65 -1.65 15.34
N LEU A 103 18.11 -0.98 16.36
CA LEU A 103 18.04 0.47 16.43
C LEU A 103 18.86 1.02 17.60
N LYS A 104 18.49 0.66 18.83
CA LYS A 104 19.12 1.21 20.04
C LYS A 104 19.01 0.23 21.20
N GLU A 105 20.06 0.11 22.01
CA GLU A 105 20.05 -0.71 23.23
C GLU A 105 19.65 -2.18 22.99
N GLY A 106 20.04 -2.74 21.83
CA GLY A 106 19.66 -4.10 21.44
C GLY A 106 18.17 -4.28 21.13
N ARG A 107 17.42 -3.17 20.96
CA ARG A 107 16.02 -3.17 20.56
C ARG A 107 15.89 -2.77 19.09
N ASN A 108 14.97 -3.44 18.40
CA ASN A 108 14.57 -3.12 17.04
C ASN A 108 13.33 -2.20 17.03
N PHE A 109 12.87 -1.79 15.85
CA PHE A 109 11.69 -0.93 15.71
C PHE A 109 10.41 -1.56 16.24
N LEU A 110 10.24 -2.88 16.07
CA LEU A 110 9.06 -3.60 16.56
C LEU A 110 9.01 -3.60 18.09
N ASP A 111 10.15 -3.72 18.76
CA ASP A 111 10.25 -3.63 20.22
C ASP A 111 9.79 -2.26 20.72
N PHE A 112 10.21 -1.17 20.07
CA PHE A 112 9.75 0.18 20.42
C PHE A 112 8.25 0.39 20.14
N ILE A 113 7.72 -0.18 19.06
CA ILE A 113 6.28 -0.13 18.77
C ILE A 113 5.48 -0.87 19.85
N ALA A 114 5.97 -2.03 20.30
CA ALA A 114 5.32 -2.80 21.37
C ALA A 114 5.33 -2.04 22.70
N LEU A 115 6.45 -1.40 23.05
CA LEU A 115 6.55 -0.56 24.25
C LEU A 115 5.56 0.62 24.21
N GLN A 116 5.45 1.31 23.06
CA GLN A 116 4.48 2.40 22.89
C GLN A 116 3.02 1.94 23.04
N ALA A 117 2.71 0.70 22.64
CA ALA A 117 1.37 0.15 22.82
C ALA A 117 1.10 -0.27 24.28
N ALA A 118 2.13 -0.73 25.00
CA ALA A 118 2.02 -1.19 26.39
C ALA A 118 1.98 -0.03 27.40
N ASP A 119 2.78 1.01 27.18
CA ASP A 119 2.85 2.19 28.08
C ASP A 119 1.60 3.08 27.96
N GLY A 120 0.71 2.79 26.99
CA GLY A 120 -0.50 3.56 26.71
C GLY A 120 -0.20 4.89 26.01
N PHE A 121 -1.22 5.44 25.36
CA PHE A 121 -1.17 6.85 25.00
C PHE A 121 -1.24 7.67 26.30
N PRO A 122 -0.35 8.66 26.52
CA PRO A 122 -0.51 9.55 27.66
C PRO A 122 -1.92 10.15 27.60
N SER A 123 -2.67 9.95 28.68
CA SER A 123 -4.01 10.51 28.90
C SER A 123 -3.99 12.03 28.85
#